data_AF-A0A961W9I3-F1
#
_entry.id   AF-A0A961W9I3-F1
#
_cell.length_a   1.000
_cell.length_b   1.000
_cell.length_c   1.000
_cell.angle_alpha   90.00
_cell.angle_beta   90.00
_cell.angle_gamma   90.00
#
_symmetry.space_group_name_H-M   'P 1'
#
loop_
_entity.id
_entity.type
_entity.pdbx_description
1 polymer ?
#
loop_
_entity_poly.entity_id
_entity_poly.type
_entity_poly.pdbx_seq_one_letter_code
_entity_poly.pdbx_strand_id
1 'polypeptide(L)'
;MKQPAEDLVEDIRQCRVCRDAPRGQPLPDEPRPVLQFSPTARILIAGQAPGNLARKTGRPFTDPSGDTLREWLGIDSAVFYDP
;
A
#
# COMPACT_ATOMS: atom_id res chain seq x y z
N MET A 1 9.02 -12.67 -19.84
CA MET A 1 7.71 -11.98 -19.92
C MET A 1 7.27 -11.73 -18.49
N LYS A 2 7.05 -10.48 -18.09
CA LYS A 2 6.45 -10.19 -16.78
C LYS A 2 5.00 -10.69 -16.79
N GLN A 3 4.52 -11.19 -15.66
CA GLN A 3 3.12 -11.60 -15.54
C GLN A 3 2.23 -10.34 -15.55
N PRO A 4 0.98 -10.40 -16.07
CA PRO A 4 0.08 -9.23 -16.13
C PRO A 4 -0.09 -8.50 -14.78
N ALA A 5 0.02 -9.23 -13.67
CA ALA A 5 -0.06 -8.66 -12.33
C ALA A 5 1.20 -7.87 -11.93
N GLU A 6 2.39 -8.27 -12.37
CA GLU A 6 3.64 -7.55 -12.10
C GLU A 6 3.69 -6.22 -12.84
N ASP A 7 3.20 -6.19 -14.09
CA ASP A 7 3.09 -4.97 -14.88
C ASP A 7 2.10 -3.99 -14.22
N LEU A 8 0.94 -4.49 -13.75
CA LEU A 8 -0.02 -3.67 -13.02
C LEU A 8 0.56 -3.09 -11.72
N VAL A 9 1.35 -3.87 -10.97
CA VAL A 9 1.99 -3.37 -9.74
C VAL A 9 2.98 -2.26 -10.07
N GLU A 10 3.73 -2.36 -11.17
CA GLU A 10 4.63 -1.30 -11.60
C GLU A 10 3.86 -0.05 -12.04
N ASP A 11 2.78 -0.20 -12.82
CA ASP A 11 1.91 0.91 -13.21
C ASP A 11 1.33 1.64 -12.00
N ILE A 12 0.91 0.88 -10.97
CA ILE A 12 0.43 1.45 -9.72
C ILE A 12 1.55 2.23 -9.02
N ARG A 13 2.78 1.70 -8.94
CA ARG A 13 3.92 2.40 -8.30
C ARG A 13 4.29 3.70 -8.99
N GLN A 14 4.08 3.80 -10.30
CA GLN A 14 4.35 5.00 -11.09
C GLN A 14 3.14 5.94 -11.22
N CYS A 15 2.00 5.63 -10.58
CA CYS A 15 0.78 6.40 -10.73
C CYS A 15 0.91 7.83 -10.17
N ARG A 16 0.63 8.83 -11.03
CA ARG A 16 0.68 10.26 -10.69
C ARG A 16 -0.65 11.01 -10.92
N VAL A 17 -1.74 10.28 -11.17
CA VAL A 17 -3.06 10.84 -11.56
C VAL A 17 -3.56 11.91 -10.59
N CYS A 18 -3.44 11.70 -9.28
CA CYS A 18 -3.92 12.66 -8.27
C CYS A 18 -3.12 13.98 -8.24
N ARG A 19 -1.96 14.05 -8.91
CA ARG A 19 -1.23 15.30 -9.13
C ARG A 19 -1.50 15.86 -10.52
N ASP A 20 -1.42 15.02 -11.56
CA ASP A 20 -1.43 15.47 -12.96
C ASP A 20 -2.84 15.72 -13.53
N ALA A 21 -3.83 14.98 -13.03
CA ALA A 21 -5.22 15.06 -13.49
C ALA A 21 -6.21 14.87 -12.31
N PRO A 22 -6.16 15.73 -11.27
CA PRO A 22 -7.02 15.57 -10.11
C PRO A 22 -8.49 15.88 -10.46
N ARG A 23 -9.42 15.16 -9.83
CA ARG A 23 -10.87 15.49 -9.85
C ARG A 23 -11.23 16.70 -8.97
N GLY A 24 -10.22 17.36 -8.40
CA GLY A 24 -10.34 18.48 -7.46
C GLY A 24 -9.01 19.20 -7.34
N GLN A 25 -8.63 19.60 -6.14
CA GLN A 25 -7.28 20.13 -5.92
C GLN A 25 -6.23 19.02 -6.02
N PRO A 26 -5.05 19.29 -6.58
CA PRO A 26 -3.95 18.33 -6.56
C PRO A 26 -3.57 18.01 -5.12
N LEU A 27 -3.07 16.79 -4.89
CA LEU A 27 -2.49 16.46 -3.60
C LEU A 27 -1.37 17.47 -3.27
N PRO A 28 -1.26 17.92 -2.01
CA PRO A 28 -0.23 18.88 -1.59
C PRO A 28 1.19 18.29 -1.65
N ASP A 29 1.28 17.01 -1.98
CA ASP A 29 2.34 16.10 -1.61
C ASP A 29 2.52 15.12 -2.79
N GLU A 30 3.76 14.78 -3.15
CA GLU A 30 3.99 13.86 -4.28
C GLU A 30 3.27 12.52 -4.04
N PRO A 31 2.53 12.01 -5.06
CA PRO A 31 1.91 10.69 -4.98
C PRO A 31 2.96 9.63 -4.68
N ARG A 32 2.72 8.85 -3.63
CA ARG A 32 3.55 7.70 -3.26
C ARG A 32 2.63 6.51 -2.96
N PRO A 33 2.22 5.76 -3.98
CA PRO A 33 1.39 4.57 -3.81
C PRO A 33 2.04 3.58 -2.84
N VAL A 34 1.29 3.12 -1.83
CA VAL A 34 1.76 2.21 -0.78
C VAL A 34 0.98 0.91 -0.91
N LEU A 35 1.65 -0.16 -1.31
CA LEU A 35 1.05 -1.48 -1.48
C LEU A 35 2.08 -2.60 -1.27
N GLN A 36 1.59 -3.77 -0.86
CA GLN A 36 2.30 -5.04 -0.90
C GLN A 36 1.45 -6.00 -1.74
N PHE A 37 2.10 -6.81 -2.57
CA PHE A 37 1.42 -7.70 -3.50
C PHE A 37 2.09 -9.07 -3.52
N SER A 38 1.26 -10.10 -3.66
CA SER A 38 1.69 -11.48 -3.89
C SER A 38 0.67 -12.16 -4.80
N PRO A 39 1.10 -12.84 -5.88
CA PRO A 39 0.19 -13.52 -6.81
C PRO A 39 -0.54 -14.71 -6.18
N THR A 40 -0.05 -15.20 -5.03
CA THR A 40 -0.61 -16.32 -4.29
C THR A 40 -1.39 -15.89 -3.05
N ALA A 41 -1.54 -14.59 -2.80
CA ALA A 41 -2.29 -14.08 -1.66
C ALA A 41 -3.76 -14.56 -1.71
N ARG A 42 -4.22 -15.14 -0.60
CA ARG A 42 -5.61 -15.59 -0.43
C ARG A 42 -6.49 -14.56 0.28
N ILE A 43 -5.87 -13.58 0.92
CA ILE A 43 -6.52 -12.56 1.74
C ILE A 43 -6.03 -11.19 1.27
N LEU A 44 -6.96 -10.26 1.06
CA LEU A 44 -6.69 -8.86 0.77
C LEU A 44 -7.03 -8.01 1.98
N ILE A 45 -6.07 -7.21 2.44
CA ILE A 45 -6.29 -6.19 3.47
C ILE A 45 -6.21 -4.82 2.81
N ALA A 46 -7.31 -4.06 2.83
CA ALA A 46 -7.40 -2.71 2.28
C ALA A 46 -7.69 -1.70 3.38
N GLY A 47 -6.83 -0.70 3.51
CA GLY A 47 -7.05 0.47 4.38
C GLY A 47 -7.64 1.65 3.61
N GLN A 48 -8.04 2.70 4.32
CA GLN A 48 -8.59 3.93 3.71
C GLN A 48 -7.50 4.73 2.98
N ALA A 49 -6.42 5.05 3.68
CA ALA A 49 -5.31 5.88 3.19
C ALA A 49 -4.04 5.61 4.02
N PRO A 50 -2.84 5.83 3.46
CA PRO A 50 -1.62 5.70 4.24
C PRO A 50 -1.53 6.79 5.30
N GLY A 51 -1.18 6.40 6.53
CA GLY A 51 -0.78 7.34 7.57
C GLY A 51 0.60 7.94 7.30
N ASN A 52 1.04 8.82 8.18
CA ASN A 52 2.32 9.52 8.04
C ASN A 52 3.51 8.56 7.99
N LEU A 53 3.50 7.51 8.81
CA LEU A 53 4.61 6.56 8.85
C LEU A 53 4.55 5.64 7.63
N ALA A 54 3.39 5.10 7.28
CA ALA A 54 3.24 4.29 6.06
C ALA A 54 3.67 5.04 4.80
N ARG A 55 3.36 6.34 4.70
CA ARG A 55 3.83 7.19 3.60
C ARG A 55 5.34 7.38 3.61
N LYS A 56 5.97 7.57 4.78
CA LYS A 56 7.43 7.74 4.91
C LYS A 56 8.19 6.46 4.59
N THR A 57 7.73 5.32 5.12
CA THR A 57 8.37 4.02 4.94
C THR A 57 8.09 3.42 3.56
N GLY A 58 6.95 3.79 2.94
CA GLY A 58 6.48 3.14 1.72
C GLY A 58 5.94 1.72 1.96
N ARG A 59 5.71 1.34 3.23
CA ARG A 59 5.22 0.02 3.63
C ARG A 59 3.83 0.17 4.26
N PRO A 60 2.83 -0.63 3.84
CA PRO A 60 1.47 -0.50 4.35
C PRO A 60 1.41 -0.89 5.83
N PHE A 61 0.49 -0.33 6.60
CA PHE A 61 0.23 -0.70 8.01
C PHE A 61 1.44 -0.61 8.97
N THR A 62 2.35 0.34 8.74
CA THR A 62 3.45 0.63 9.71
C THR A 62 3.06 1.62 10.80
N ASP A 63 1.95 2.36 10.65
CA ASP A 63 1.41 3.25 11.69
C ASP A 63 0.84 2.45 12.88
N PRO A 64 0.55 3.09 14.04
CA PRO A 64 -0.02 2.41 15.21
C PRO A 64 -1.31 1.63 14.94
N SER A 65 -2.13 2.07 13.97
CA SER A 65 -3.31 1.33 13.52
C SER A 65 -2.96 -0.04 12.92
N GLY A 66 -1.76 -0.18 12.35
CA GLY A 66 -1.24 -1.46 11.89
C GLY A 66 -0.83 -2.38 13.03
N ASP A 67 -0.38 -1.85 14.16
CA ASP A 67 -0.10 -2.66 15.36
C ASP A 67 -1.41 -3.24 15.90
N THR A 68 -2.45 -2.41 16.01
CA THR A 68 -3.80 -2.85 16.39
C THR A 68 -4.36 -3.90 15.41
N LEU A 69 -4.16 -3.71 14.11
CA LEU A 69 -4.58 -4.70 13.11
C LEU A 69 -3.88 -6.05 13.31
N ARG A 70 -2.56 -6.06 13.54
CA ARG A 70 -1.79 -7.29 13.81
C ARG A 70 -2.26 -7.98 15.08
N GLU A 71 -2.56 -7.22 16.11
CA GLU A 71 -3.16 -7.73 17.35
C GLU A 71 -4.51 -8.43 17.09
N TRP A 72 -5.41 -7.79 16.32
CA TRP A 72 -6.70 -8.39 15.96
C TRP A 72 -6.58 -9.66 15.13
N LEU A 73 -5.60 -9.72 14.24
CA LEU A 73 -5.31 -10.89 13.42
C LEU A 73 -4.59 -12.00 14.22
N GLY A 74 -4.04 -11.69 15.39
CA GLY A 74 -3.27 -12.62 16.20
C GLY A 74 -1.98 -13.08 15.52
N ILE A 75 -1.37 -12.25 14.67
CA ILE A 75 -0.14 -12.57 13.94
C ILE A 75 0.94 -11.51 14.18
N ASP A 76 2.20 -11.94 14.11
CA ASP A 76 3.33 -11.04 14.27
C ASP A 76 3.68 -10.28 12.96
N SER A 77 4.66 -9.38 13.06
CA SER A 77 5.15 -8.61 11.93
C SER A 77 5.86 -9.47 10.87
N ALA A 78 6.51 -10.57 11.26
CA ALA A 78 7.17 -11.42 10.28
C ALA A 78 6.12 -12.09 9.37
N VAL A 79 5.07 -12.65 9.95
CA VAL A 79 3.95 -13.26 9.22
C VAL A 79 3.16 -12.23 8.43
N PHE A 80 2.86 -11.07 9.02
CA PHE A 80 2.05 -10.04 8.34
C PHE A 80 2.73 -9.48 7.07
N TYR A 81 4.06 -9.44 7.05
CA TYR A 81 4.82 -8.86 5.96
C TYR A 81 5.56 -9.88 5.09
N ASP A 82 5.28 -11.18 5.25
CA ASP A 82 5.71 -12.25 4.36
C ASP A 82 4.86 -12.22 3.06
N PRO A 83 5.43 -11.84 1.89
CA PRO A 83 4.69 -11.74 0.63
C PRO A 83 4.39 -13.11 0.01
#